data_AF-A0A9P6B1K3-F1
#
_entry.id   AF-A0A9P6B1K3-F1
#
_cell.length_a   1.000
_cell.length_b   1.000
_cell.length_c   1.000
_cell.angle_alpha   90.00
_cell.angle_beta   90.00
_cell.angle_gamma   90.00
#
_symmetry.space_group_name_H-M   'P 1'
#
loop_
_entity.id
_entity.type
_entity.pdbx_description
1 polymer ?
#
loop_
_entity_poly.entity_id
_entity_poly.type
_entity_poly.pdbx_seq_one_letter_code
_entity_poly.pdbx_strand_id
1 'polypeptide(L)'
;MCAKRPNHQLARAPGIWEETIRVLHPWDVCAMDDSEGRSVQLGEGYRTLLWIWMAPGLRAMGDTAGTPEMHEALRIEWAKCHARRNRWVEEELLVKEEIQRTIAFCEYKAEQWTERATARPGLPLDLLDGVRAYAYYQAASSMTGRHLFAYYFHALALSGHGTDEDLDDEPDDDLDDLEI
;
A
#
# COMPACT_ATOMS: atom_id res chain seq x y z
N MET A 1 15.99 -2.20 -61.70
CA MET A 1 14.91 -3.13 -61.31
C MET A 1 15.25 -3.66 -59.92
N CYS A 2 14.57 -3.19 -58.88
CA CYS A 2 14.82 -3.60 -57.49
C CYS A 2 13.80 -4.68 -57.10
N ALA A 3 14.27 -5.89 -56.78
CA ALA A 3 13.41 -7.00 -56.41
C ALA A 3 12.80 -6.76 -55.01
N LYS A 4 11.47 -6.72 -54.93
CA LYS A 4 10.73 -6.70 -53.65
C LYS A 4 11.02 -8.00 -52.90
N ARG A 5 11.54 -7.91 -51.68
CA ARG A 5 11.64 -9.06 -50.77
C ARG A 5 10.23 -9.54 -50.41
N PRO A 6 9.95 -10.85 -50.37
CA PRO A 6 8.67 -11.36 -49.92
C PRO A 6 8.51 -11.10 -48.41
N ASN A 7 7.35 -10.52 -48.05
CA ASN A 7 6.90 -10.37 -46.67
C ASN A 7 6.69 -11.77 -46.08
N HIS A 8 7.62 -12.22 -45.23
CA HIS A 8 7.37 -13.35 -44.35
C HIS A 8 6.52 -12.84 -43.18
N GLN A 9 5.19 -12.83 -43.37
CA GLN A 9 4.30 -12.82 -42.22
C GLN A 9 4.44 -14.17 -41.55
N LEU A 10 5.33 -14.24 -40.55
CA LEU A 10 5.35 -15.35 -39.61
C LEU A 10 4.01 -15.31 -38.88
N ALA A 11 3.14 -16.28 -39.19
CA ALA A 11 1.93 -16.52 -38.43
C ALA A 11 2.37 -16.83 -36.99
N ARG A 12 2.21 -15.84 -36.12
CA ARG A 12 2.46 -15.97 -34.69
C ARG A 12 1.35 -16.86 -34.14
N ALA A 13 1.71 -18.02 -33.58
CA ALA A 13 0.74 -18.83 -32.85
C ALA A 13 0.24 -18.01 -31.65
N PRO A 14 -1.07 -17.99 -31.38
CA PRO A 14 -1.60 -17.22 -30.27
C PRO A 14 -1.02 -17.76 -28.96
N GLY A 15 -0.47 -16.86 -28.17
CA GLY A 15 0.08 -17.20 -26.86
C GLY A 15 -1.04 -17.24 -25.82
N ILE A 16 -0.84 -18.01 -24.75
CA ILE A 16 -1.74 -18.07 -23.56
C ILE A 16 -2.06 -16.66 -22.99
N TRP A 17 -1.15 -15.72 -23.21
CA TRP A 17 -1.30 -14.30 -22.85
C TRP A 17 -2.36 -13.55 -23.67
N GLU A 18 -2.64 -13.96 -24.90
CA GLU A 18 -3.59 -13.33 -25.82
C GLU A 18 -5.05 -13.65 -25.44
N GLU A 19 -5.27 -14.77 -24.74
CA GLU A 19 -6.52 -15.12 -24.07
C GLU A 19 -6.72 -14.29 -22.77
N THR A 20 -5.61 -14.00 -22.09
CA THR A 20 -5.61 -13.34 -20.76
C THR A 20 -5.52 -11.81 -20.84
N ILE A 21 -5.06 -11.22 -21.94
CA ILE A 21 -4.83 -9.78 -22.08
C ILE A 21 -5.47 -9.30 -23.39
N ARG A 22 -6.62 -8.62 -23.31
CA ARG A 22 -7.28 -8.00 -24.47
C ARG A 22 -6.52 -6.74 -24.86
N VAL A 23 -6.62 -6.38 -26.14
CA VAL A 23 -6.13 -5.08 -26.63
C VAL A 23 -6.91 -3.99 -25.90
N LEU A 24 -6.18 -3.16 -25.15
CA LEU A 24 -6.76 -2.01 -24.46
C LEU A 24 -7.10 -0.94 -25.49
N HIS A 25 -8.38 -0.71 -25.72
CA HIS A 25 -8.83 0.35 -26.60
C HIS A 25 -9.04 1.67 -25.83
N PRO A 26 -8.94 2.83 -26.50
CA PRO A 26 -9.15 4.13 -25.83
C PRO A 26 -10.52 4.26 -25.15
N TRP A 27 -11.54 3.56 -25.64
CA TRP A 27 -12.89 3.53 -25.07
C TRP A 27 -13.06 2.53 -23.92
N ASP A 28 -12.05 1.70 -23.60
CA ASP A 28 -12.04 0.88 -22.38
C ASP A 28 -11.62 1.69 -21.14
N VAL A 29 -11.08 2.91 -21.34
CA VAL A 29 -10.65 3.82 -20.27
C VAL A 29 -11.79 4.79 -19.99
N CYS A 30 -12.76 4.34 -19.18
CA CYS A 30 -13.85 5.16 -18.67
C CYS A 30 -13.77 5.28 -17.15
N ALA A 31 -14.22 6.40 -16.58
CA ALA A 31 -14.38 6.49 -15.13
C ALA A 31 -15.47 5.49 -14.66
N MET A 32 -15.43 5.08 -13.39
CA MET A 32 -16.42 4.16 -12.79
C MET A 32 -17.89 4.61 -12.95
N ASP A 33 -18.13 5.86 -13.33
CA ASP A 33 -19.45 6.47 -13.52
C ASP A 33 -19.85 6.67 -15.00
N ASP A 34 -18.94 6.48 -15.95
CA ASP A 34 -19.16 6.83 -17.37
C ASP A 34 -19.71 5.65 -18.19
N SER A 35 -20.66 4.88 -17.66
CA SER A 35 -21.41 3.92 -18.47
C SER A 35 -22.50 4.64 -19.28
N GLU A 36 -22.11 5.52 -20.19
CA GLU A 36 -23.03 6.05 -21.19
C GLU A 36 -23.48 4.90 -22.10
N GLY A 37 -24.74 4.47 -21.93
CA GLY A 37 -25.42 3.57 -22.88
C GLY A 37 -25.74 2.14 -22.40
N ARG A 38 -25.53 1.81 -21.13
CA ARG A 38 -26.08 0.56 -20.55
C ARG A 38 -26.99 0.96 -19.40
N SER A 39 -28.29 0.67 -19.56
CA SER A 39 -29.42 1.06 -18.71
C SER A 39 -29.05 1.38 -17.26
N VAL A 40 -29.40 2.60 -16.80
CA VAL A 40 -29.49 2.94 -15.38
C VAL A 40 -30.57 2.05 -14.76
N GLN A 41 -30.17 0.86 -14.31
CA GLN A 41 -30.99 0.02 -13.44
C GLN A 41 -30.73 0.51 -12.02
N LEU A 42 -31.79 0.90 -11.32
CA LEU A 42 -31.70 1.33 -9.92
C LEU A 42 -31.20 0.15 -9.07
N GLY A 43 -29.96 0.25 -8.61
CA GLY A 43 -29.29 -0.71 -7.74
C GLY A 43 -27.81 -0.80 -8.08
N GLU A 44 -26.93 -0.46 -7.13
CA GLU A 44 -25.47 -0.58 -7.30
C GLU A 44 -25.00 -2.01 -7.63
N GLY A 45 -25.82 -3.02 -7.31
CA GLY A 45 -25.54 -4.44 -7.60
C GLY A 45 -25.59 -4.84 -9.09
N TYR A 46 -26.13 -4.00 -9.99
CA TYR A 46 -26.25 -4.33 -11.43
C TYR A 46 -25.20 -3.65 -12.31
N ARG A 47 -24.23 -2.94 -11.73
CA ARG A 47 -23.13 -2.32 -12.51
C ARG A 47 -22.14 -3.39 -12.97
N THR A 48 -22.06 -3.62 -14.28
CA THR A 48 -21.03 -4.51 -14.86
C THR A 48 -19.68 -3.78 -14.84
N LEU A 49 -18.75 -4.20 -13.98
CA LEU A 49 -17.38 -3.68 -13.97
C LEU A 49 -16.70 -3.86 -15.33
N LEU A 50 -15.92 -2.88 -15.77
CA LEU A 50 -15.11 -3.01 -16.99
C LEU A 50 -14.13 -4.18 -16.84
N TRP A 51 -13.83 -4.85 -17.95
CA TRP A 51 -12.98 -6.06 -17.94
C TRP A 51 -11.55 -5.82 -17.43
N ILE A 52 -11.09 -4.57 -17.46
CA ILE A 52 -9.81 -4.14 -16.90
C ILE A 52 -9.78 -4.19 -15.36
N TRP A 53 -10.95 -4.08 -14.71
CA TRP A 53 -11.13 -4.15 -13.26
C TRP A 53 -11.58 -5.53 -12.77
N MET A 54 -11.79 -6.48 -13.69
CA MET A 54 -12.10 -7.86 -13.34
C MET A 54 -10.81 -8.62 -13.03
N ALA A 55 -10.76 -9.27 -11.86
CA ALA A 55 -9.67 -10.18 -11.52
C ALA A 55 -9.58 -11.30 -12.59
N PRO A 56 -8.37 -11.80 -12.93
CA PRO A 56 -8.19 -12.79 -14.00
C PRO A 56 -9.09 -14.03 -13.88
N GLY A 57 -9.38 -14.48 -12.65
CA GLY A 57 -10.30 -15.59 -12.38
C GLY A 57 -11.77 -15.28 -12.63
N LEU A 58 -12.21 -14.06 -12.30
CA LEU A 58 -13.57 -13.56 -12.58
C LEU A 58 -13.76 -13.26 -14.08
N ARG A 59 -12.68 -12.89 -14.76
CA ARG A 59 -12.66 -12.52 -16.17
C ARG A 59 -12.78 -13.71 -17.12
N ALA A 60 -12.32 -14.90 -16.71
CA ALA A 60 -12.46 -16.13 -17.49
C ALA A 60 -13.91 -16.65 -17.55
N MET A 61 -14.81 -16.11 -16.73
CA MET A 61 -16.15 -16.65 -16.52
C MET A 61 -17.27 -16.06 -17.39
N GLY A 62 -17.14 -14.83 -17.91
CA GLY A 62 -18.20 -14.26 -18.76
C GLY A 62 -19.57 -14.19 -18.05
N ASP A 63 -20.67 -14.54 -18.73
CA ASP A 63 -22.07 -14.50 -18.24
C ASP A 63 -22.41 -15.57 -17.18
N THR A 64 -21.44 -16.27 -16.59
CA THR A 64 -21.65 -17.30 -15.56
C THR A 64 -21.80 -16.71 -14.15
N ALA A 65 -22.59 -15.65 -14.03
CA ALA A 65 -22.94 -15.07 -12.74
C ALA A 65 -23.63 -16.13 -11.86
N GLY A 66 -23.12 -16.37 -10.65
CA GLY A 66 -23.65 -17.36 -9.72
C GLY A 66 -23.16 -18.80 -9.92
N THR A 67 -22.13 -19.03 -10.74
CA THR A 67 -21.51 -20.36 -10.85
C THR A 67 -20.57 -20.65 -9.67
N PRO A 68 -20.40 -21.93 -9.28
CA PRO A 68 -19.49 -22.31 -8.19
C PRO A 68 -18.07 -21.79 -8.35
N GLU A 69 -17.58 -21.73 -9.60
CA GLU A 69 -16.26 -21.22 -9.91
C GLU A 69 -16.16 -19.70 -9.65
N MET A 70 -17.25 -18.95 -9.89
CA MET A 70 -17.30 -17.50 -9.62
C MET A 70 -17.28 -17.24 -8.12
N HIS A 71 -18.03 -18.04 -7.35
CA HIS A 71 -18.01 -17.99 -5.90
C HIS A 71 -16.61 -18.30 -5.36
N GLU A 72 -15.90 -19.26 -5.95
CA GLU A 72 -14.52 -19.58 -5.57
C GLU A 72 -13.55 -18.44 -5.90
N ALA A 73 -13.65 -17.84 -7.11
CA ALA A 73 -12.85 -16.68 -7.47
C ALA A 73 -13.09 -15.48 -6.53
N LEU A 74 -14.35 -15.24 -6.14
CA LEU A 74 -14.71 -14.19 -5.18
C LEU A 74 -14.17 -14.49 -3.78
N ARG A 75 -14.25 -15.73 -3.29
CA ARG A 75 -13.65 -16.14 -2.01
C ARG A 75 -12.14 -15.90 -2.00
N ILE A 76 -11.45 -16.23 -3.10
CA ILE A 76 -10.02 -15.99 -3.25
C ILE A 76 -9.71 -14.49 -3.20
N GLU A 77 -10.44 -13.66 -3.94
CA GLU A 77 -10.21 -12.21 -3.92
C GLU A 77 -10.57 -11.58 -2.58
N TRP A 78 -11.64 -12.04 -1.92
CA TRP A 78 -11.97 -11.64 -0.56
C TRP A 78 -10.85 -12.00 0.40
N ALA A 79 -10.34 -13.25 0.37
CA ALA A 79 -9.26 -13.71 1.23
C ALA A 79 -7.97 -12.88 1.00
N LYS A 80 -7.66 -12.52 -0.24
CA LYS A 80 -6.52 -11.63 -0.56
C LYS A 80 -6.72 -10.22 0.01
N CYS A 81 -7.89 -9.63 -0.19
CA CYS A 81 -8.20 -8.30 0.32
C CYS A 81 -8.22 -8.27 1.85
N HIS A 82 -8.80 -9.29 2.48
CA HIS A 82 -8.80 -9.47 3.93
C HIS A 82 -7.38 -9.64 4.49
N ALA A 83 -6.55 -10.48 3.86
CA ALA A 83 -5.14 -10.62 4.25
C ALA A 83 -4.37 -9.30 4.10
N ARG A 84 -4.63 -8.51 3.06
CA ARG A 84 -4.02 -7.19 2.87
C ARG A 84 -4.48 -6.19 3.93
N ARG A 85 -5.77 -6.17 4.27
CA ARG A 85 -6.32 -5.35 5.36
C ARG A 85 -5.64 -5.70 6.68
N ASN A 86 -5.58 -6.99 7.03
CA ASN A 86 -4.95 -7.43 8.28
C ASN A 86 -3.46 -7.03 8.32
N ARG A 87 -2.73 -7.22 7.22
CA ARG A 87 -1.34 -6.77 7.11
C ARG A 87 -1.20 -5.24 7.24
N TRP A 88 -2.11 -4.47 6.65
CA TRP A 88 -2.09 -3.00 6.79
C TRP A 88 -2.26 -2.56 8.24
N VAL A 89 -3.19 -3.21 8.97
CA VAL A 89 -3.39 -2.96 10.41
C VAL A 89 -2.11 -3.28 11.20
N GLU A 90 -1.44 -4.40 10.90
CA GLU A 90 -0.13 -4.73 11.51
C GLU A 90 0.93 -3.66 11.17
N GLU A 91 1.04 -3.26 9.91
CA GLU A 91 2.01 -2.24 9.46
C GLU A 91 1.76 -0.89 10.12
N GLU A 92 0.52 -0.48 10.33
CA GLU A 92 0.17 0.75 11.03
C GLU A 92 0.68 0.74 12.49
N LEU A 93 0.44 -0.35 13.21
CA LEU A 93 0.93 -0.54 14.57
C LEU A 93 2.46 -0.53 14.63
N LEU A 94 3.11 -1.22 13.68
CA LEU A 94 4.57 -1.26 13.59
C LEU A 94 5.18 0.11 13.31
N VAL A 95 4.60 0.90 12.39
CA VAL A 95 5.08 2.25 12.08
C VAL A 95 4.94 3.18 13.28
N LYS A 96 3.82 3.11 14.02
CA LYS A 96 3.62 3.89 15.26
C LYS A 96 4.73 3.60 16.27
N GLU A 97 5.02 2.33 16.50
CA GLU A 97 6.06 1.87 17.42
C GLU A 97 7.48 2.28 16.94
N GLU A 98 7.77 2.15 15.64
CA GLU A 98 9.08 2.50 15.09
C GLU A 98 9.36 4.00 15.18
N ILE A 99 8.34 4.85 15.01
CA ILE A 99 8.48 6.30 15.20
C ILE A 99 8.79 6.61 16.68
N GLN A 100 8.13 5.95 17.63
CA GLN A 100 8.44 6.11 19.06
C GLN A 100 9.87 5.68 19.38
N ARG A 101 10.33 4.55 18.84
CA ARG A 101 11.72 4.09 18.97
C ARG A 101 12.71 5.06 18.36
N THR A 102 12.37 5.66 17.21
CA THR A 102 13.21 6.68 16.56
C THR A 102 13.35 7.93 17.42
N ILE A 103 12.27 8.39 18.05
CA ILE A 103 12.30 9.52 18.99
C ILE A 103 13.21 9.21 20.18
N ALA A 104 13.05 8.04 20.81
CA ALA A 104 13.88 7.60 21.93
C ALA A 104 15.35 7.43 21.53
N PHE A 105 15.60 6.90 20.32
CA PHE A 105 16.94 6.79 19.76
C PHE A 105 17.60 8.15 19.57
N CYS A 106 16.87 9.17 19.08
CA CYS A 106 17.39 10.52 18.96
C CYS A 106 17.79 11.13 20.32
N GLU A 107 17.00 10.91 21.38
CA GLU A 107 17.35 11.32 22.75
C GLU A 107 18.62 10.63 23.23
N TYR A 108 18.64 9.30 23.15
CA TYR A 108 19.82 8.51 23.50
C TYR A 108 21.07 8.93 22.74
N LYS A 109 20.94 9.24 21.44
CA LYS A 109 22.04 9.74 20.62
C LYS A 109 22.50 11.12 21.05
N ALA A 110 21.60 12.00 21.46
CA ALA A 110 21.97 13.31 21.99
C ALA A 110 22.80 13.18 23.26
N GLU A 111 22.37 12.33 24.21
CA GLU A 111 23.09 12.03 25.44
C GLU A 111 24.47 11.42 25.18
N GLN A 112 24.55 10.45 24.27
CA GLN A 112 25.82 9.88 23.82
C GLN A 112 26.79 10.94 23.29
N TRP A 113 26.29 11.97 22.59
CA TRP A 113 27.12 13.06 22.10
C TRP A 113 27.51 14.04 23.19
N THR A 114 26.64 14.35 24.15
CA THR A 114 26.99 15.22 25.30
C THR A 114 28.04 14.57 26.20
N GLU A 115 27.97 13.27 26.45
CA GLU A 115 29.00 12.52 27.17
C GLU A 115 30.35 12.56 26.45
N ARG A 116 30.34 12.44 25.12
CA ARG A 116 31.57 12.50 24.30
C ARG A 116 32.25 13.86 24.34
N ALA A 117 31.54 14.94 24.66
CA ALA A 117 32.11 16.27 24.79
C ALA A 117 33.15 16.36 25.93
N THR A 118 33.06 15.48 26.94
CA THR A 118 33.97 15.46 28.10
C THR A 118 34.82 14.20 28.19
N ALA A 119 34.55 13.18 27.37
CA ALA A 119 35.19 11.86 27.45
C ALA A 119 36.68 11.81 27.08
N ARG A 120 37.29 12.89 26.55
CA ARG A 120 38.72 12.93 26.16
C ARG A 120 39.51 13.97 26.93
N PRO A 121 39.76 13.79 28.24
CA PRO A 121 40.68 14.64 28.98
C PRO A 121 42.11 14.42 28.49
N GLY A 122 42.88 15.49 28.29
CA GLY A 122 44.31 15.44 27.92
C GLY A 122 44.67 15.92 26.51
N LEU A 123 43.71 16.42 25.73
CA LEU A 123 43.99 17.10 24.46
C LEU A 123 44.39 18.57 24.69
N PRO A 124 45.13 19.19 23.74
CA PRO A 124 45.38 20.63 23.75
C PRO A 124 44.05 21.42 23.77
N LEU A 125 44.06 22.61 24.38
CA LEU A 125 42.84 23.39 24.60
C LEU A 125 42.06 23.67 23.29
N ASP A 126 42.76 24.10 22.25
CA ASP A 126 42.15 24.40 20.93
C ASP A 126 41.42 23.19 20.34
N LEU A 127 41.96 21.98 20.54
CA LEU A 127 41.38 20.75 20.06
C LEU A 127 40.21 20.29 20.94
N LEU A 128 40.29 20.51 22.26
CA LEU A 128 39.17 20.27 23.18
C LEU A 128 37.96 21.12 22.83
N ASP A 129 38.18 22.39 22.52
CA ASP A 129 37.10 23.32 22.15
C ASP A 129 36.43 22.88 20.84
N GLY A 130 37.20 22.46 19.84
CA GLY A 130 36.66 21.89 18.61
C GLY A 130 35.87 20.60 18.83
N VAL A 131 36.39 19.68 19.65
CA VAL A 131 35.71 18.41 19.98
C VAL A 131 34.40 18.68 20.72
N ARG A 132 34.40 19.60 21.69
CA ARG A 132 33.19 20.01 22.43
C ARG A 132 32.17 20.65 21.50
N ALA A 133 32.59 21.63 20.69
CA ALA A 133 31.71 22.32 19.76
C ALA A 133 31.04 21.33 18.80
N TYR A 134 31.79 20.39 18.24
CA TYR A 134 31.26 19.37 17.35
C TYR A 134 30.31 18.41 18.07
N ALA A 135 30.68 17.95 19.26
CA ALA A 135 29.85 17.05 20.06
C ALA A 135 28.50 17.70 20.43
N TYR A 136 28.50 18.96 20.88
CA TYR A 136 27.27 19.70 21.16
C TYR A 136 26.44 19.97 19.91
N TYR A 137 27.09 20.26 18.77
CA TYR A 137 26.39 20.40 17.50
C TYR A 137 25.65 19.10 17.13
N GLN A 138 26.32 17.94 17.24
CA GLN A 138 25.72 16.64 16.96
C GLN A 138 24.60 16.28 17.94
N ALA A 139 24.75 16.63 19.22
CA ALA A 139 23.69 16.48 20.21
C ALA A 139 22.47 17.33 19.84
N ALA A 140 22.68 18.59 19.45
CA ALA A 140 21.62 19.49 19.01
C ALA A 140 20.92 18.96 17.76
N SER A 141 21.65 18.49 16.74
CA SER A 141 21.03 17.89 15.54
C SER A 141 20.19 16.66 15.87
N SER A 142 20.65 15.82 16.82
CA SER A 142 19.88 14.66 17.28
C SER A 142 18.59 15.09 17.97
N MET A 143 18.64 16.12 18.82
CA MET A 143 17.45 16.70 19.46
C MET A 143 16.50 17.35 18.46
N THR A 144 17.02 18.04 17.42
CA THR A 144 16.19 18.56 16.34
C THR A 144 15.44 17.43 15.63
N GLY A 145 16.12 16.34 15.30
CA GLY A 145 15.50 15.16 14.71
C GLY A 145 14.33 14.65 15.55
N ARG A 146 14.56 14.48 16.86
CA ARG A 146 13.52 14.11 17.82
C ARG A 146 12.30 15.02 17.77
N HIS A 147 12.51 16.34 17.82
CA HIS A 147 11.43 17.32 17.77
C HIS A 147 10.63 17.24 16.46
N LEU A 148 11.31 17.07 15.33
CA LEU A 148 10.66 16.92 14.03
C LEU A 148 9.83 15.63 13.98
N PHE A 149 10.40 14.49 14.36
CA PHE A 149 9.67 13.22 14.37
C PHE A 149 8.44 13.27 15.27
N ALA A 150 8.57 13.82 16.49
CA ALA A 150 7.43 14.00 17.38
C ALA A 150 6.36 14.92 16.78
N TYR A 151 6.76 16.05 16.20
CA TYR A 151 5.84 17.00 15.58
C TYR A 151 5.06 16.36 14.43
N TYR A 152 5.75 15.71 13.48
CA TYR A 152 5.11 15.08 12.33
C TYR A 152 4.23 13.90 12.75
N PHE A 153 4.64 13.12 13.75
CA PHE A 153 3.84 12.01 14.26
C PHE A 153 2.50 12.49 14.84
N HIS A 154 2.55 13.52 15.70
CA HIS A 154 1.33 14.08 16.28
C HIS A 154 0.46 14.83 15.25
N ALA A 155 1.07 15.56 14.31
CA ALA A 155 0.32 16.23 13.25
C ALA A 155 -0.39 15.22 12.33
N LEU A 156 0.24 14.10 12.00
CA LEU A 156 -0.34 13.04 11.20
C LEU A 156 -1.47 12.32 11.96
N ALA A 157 -1.25 12.00 13.24
CA ALA A 157 -2.26 11.38 14.09
C ALA A 157 -3.52 12.25 14.23
N LEU A 158 -3.37 13.57 14.33
CA LEU A 158 -4.50 14.52 14.39
C LEU A 158 -5.23 14.70 13.06
N SER A 159 -4.55 14.44 11.94
CA SER A 159 -5.15 14.53 10.60
C SER A 159 -5.87 13.26 10.19
N GLY A 160 -5.58 12.13 10.84
CA GLY A 160 -6.08 10.79 10.49
C GLY A 160 -7.29 10.32 11.30
N HIS A 161 -7.77 11.05 12.30
CA HIS A 161 -8.93 10.63 13.08
C HIS A 161 -10.23 11.02 12.38
N GLY A 162 -10.54 10.33 11.28
CA GLY A 162 -11.93 9.99 11.02
C GLY A 162 -12.39 9.11 12.17
N THR A 163 -13.50 9.45 12.78
CA THR A 163 -14.15 8.61 13.79
C THR A 163 -14.65 7.36 13.09
N ASP A 164 -13.89 6.26 13.17
CA ASP A 164 -14.45 4.92 13.03
C ASP A 164 -15.24 4.62 14.32
N GLU A 165 -16.32 5.37 14.52
CA GLU A 165 -17.48 4.85 15.23
C GLU A 165 -18.29 4.09 14.16
N ASP A 166 -18.71 2.87 14.48
CA ASP A 166 -19.65 2.03 13.73
C ASP A 166 -19.05 1.14 12.62
N LEU A 167 -18.12 0.25 13.00
CA LEU A 167 -18.15 -1.12 12.48
C LEU A 167 -18.52 -2.02 13.66
N ASP A 168 -19.83 -2.23 13.82
CA ASP A 168 -20.36 -3.31 14.65
C ASP A 168 -19.69 -4.61 14.19
N ASP A 169 -18.77 -5.15 15.01
CA ASP A 169 -18.41 -6.56 14.97
C ASP A 169 -19.67 -7.34 15.39
N GLU A 170 -20.58 -7.53 14.43
CA GLU A 170 -21.61 -8.56 14.56
C GLU A 170 -20.86 -9.90 14.58
N PRO A 171 -21.01 -10.73 15.63
CA PRO A 171 -20.43 -12.06 15.61
C PRO A 171 -21.04 -12.84 14.44
N ASP A 172 -20.19 -13.33 13.53
CA ASP A 172 -20.54 -14.30 12.48
C ASP A 172 -21.06 -15.60 13.15
N ASP A 173 -22.32 -15.60 13.59
CA ASP A 173 -22.97 -16.72 14.28
C ASP A 173 -23.96 -17.48 13.37
N ASP A 174 -23.80 -17.42 12.04
CA ASP A 174 -24.66 -18.14 11.07
C ASP A 174 -23.88 -18.86 9.94
N LEU A 175 -22.73 -19.48 10.24
CA LEU A 175 -22.03 -20.37 9.29
C LEU A 175 -21.99 -21.84 9.73
N ASP A 176 -23.07 -22.36 10.32
CA ASP A 176 -23.22 -23.80 10.58
C ASP A 176 -24.48 -24.45 9.92
N ASP A 177 -25.24 -23.75 9.09
CA ASP A 177 -26.47 -24.30 8.47
C ASP A 177 -26.39 -24.58 6.95
N LEU A 178 -25.18 -24.75 6.38
CA LEU A 178 -25.02 -25.34 5.05
C LEU A 178 -24.37 -26.72 5.12
N GLU A 179 -25.08 -27.65 5.75
CA GLU A 179 -24.93 -29.08 5.50
C GLU A 179 -26.06 -29.56 4.57
N ILE A 180 -25.65 -30.09 3.41
CA ILE A 180 -26.38 -30.75 2.28
C ILE A 180 -26.85 -29.85 1.14
#